data_AF-A0A351MH98-F1
#
_entry.id   AF-A0A351MH98-F1
#
_cell.length_a   1.000
_cell.length_b   1.000
_cell.length_c   1.000
_cell.angle_alpha   90.00
_cell.angle_beta   90.00
_cell.angle_gamma   90.00
#
_symmetry.space_group_name_H-M   'P 1'
#
loop_
_entity.id
_entity.type
_entity.pdbx_description
1 polymer ?
#
loop_
_entity_poly.entity_id
_entity_poly.type
_entity_poly.pdbx_seq_one_letter_code
_entity_poly.pdbx_strand_id
1 'polypeptide(L)'
;MSEAAAAPYLKCLGQLFSGDDQALVAHYTSLDTLGKLLGSEQKPGKNDGPAACWRSLWATPVQFLNDRTEGTIGLDLFRKAAQQRLGASELKADERNRAKTVLTYASDLLDRPGTLPTDVFQVSFSAERDDLSQWRSYGDDGFGCAVVTDVKSLRAVADVVGWVVYDPDMQRELIENALAMVEDSWDYRDLQRYLLAVASFIKHHGFSPEREFRAIKFVDSHKPDDGPVCIRTAGRRLVPYLDLVQLDLDNEHLSIYQIVLGPSWQLMSFDDEEAVPHQDEVSASREDERFLRHHVVQGVARLLEIYELTEKVKVDRSAIPYDPR
;
A
#
# COMPACT_ATOMS: atom_id res chain seq x y z
N MET A 1 24.18 -11.73 -13.14
CA MET A 1 24.23 -10.96 -11.87
C MET A 1 24.01 -11.96 -10.76
N SER A 2 24.89 -12.02 -9.76
CA SER A 2 24.75 -13.00 -8.67
C SER A 2 23.48 -12.70 -7.89
N GLU A 3 22.59 -13.68 -7.72
CA GLU A 3 21.62 -13.67 -6.63
C GLU A 3 22.39 -13.43 -5.34
N ALA A 4 22.41 -12.19 -4.85
CA ALA A 4 22.69 -11.96 -3.45
C ALA A 4 21.62 -12.77 -2.71
N ALA A 5 22.03 -13.81 -1.98
CA ALA A 5 21.10 -14.66 -1.25
C ALA A 5 20.16 -13.75 -0.46
N ALA A 6 18.86 -13.82 -0.78
CA ALA A 6 17.85 -13.01 -0.11
C ALA A 6 18.01 -13.17 1.40
N ALA A 7 17.92 -12.07 2.14
CA ALA A 7 18.13 -12.10 3.59
C ALA A 7 17.24 -13.18 4.23
N PRO A 8 17.76 -14.02 5.13
CA PRO A 8 17.05 -15.24 5.58
C PRO A 8 15.62 -15.00 6.07
N TYR A 9 15.38 -13.86 6.74
CA TYR A 9 14.07 -13.47 7.24
C TYR A 9 13.01 -13.25 6.14
N LEU A 10 13.40 -12.90 4.91
CA LEU A 10 12.48 -12.72 3.78
C LEU A 10 11.80 -14.04 3.40
N LYS A 11 12.53 -15.16 3.49
CA LYS A 11 11.97 -16.49 3.27
C LYS A 11 10.88 -16.81 4.29
N CYS A 12 11.11 -16.48 5.55
CA CYS A 12 10.12 -16.67 6.62
C CYS A 12 8.88 -15.80 6.40
N LEU A 13 9.05 -14.52 6.01
CA LEU A 13 7.93 -13.64 5.69
C LEU A 13 7.11 -14.17 4.50
N GLY A 14 7.77 -14.68 3.46
CA GLY A 14 7.08 -15.31 2.32
C GLY A 14 6.24 -16.54 2.70
N GLN A 15 6.67 -17.30 3.71
CA GLN A 15 5.89 -18.42 4.25
C GLN A 15 4.66 -17.95 5.03
N LEU A 16 4.82 -16.91 5.86
CA LEU A 16 3.73 -16.36 6.67
C LEU A 16 2.63 -15.70 5.82
N PHE A 17 3.01 -15.05 4.73
CA PHE A 17 2.10 -14.24 3.89
C PHE A 17 1.91 -14.81 2.47
N SER A 18 1.88 -16.15 2.37
CA SER A 18 1.44 -16.82 1.15
C SER A 18 -0.07 -16.62 0.94
N GLY A 19 -0.51 -16.49 -0.32
CA GLY A 19 -1.90 -16.16 -0.62
C GLY A 19 -2.20 -16.20 -2.11
N ASP A 20 -3.46 -15.99 -2.46
CA ASP A 20 -3.95 -16.05 -3.85
C ASP A 20 -3.38 -14.93 -4.72
N ASP A 21 -2.61 -15.33 -5.72
CA ASP A 21 -1.95 -14.46 -6.69
C ASP A 21 -2.93 -13.81 -7.68
N GLN A 22 -4.15 -14.36 -7.82
CA GLN A 22 -5.17 -13.85 -8.74
C GLN A 22 -6.10 -12.82 -8.08
N ALA A 23 -5.96 -12.58 -6.78
CA ALA A 23 -6.76 -11.57 -6.09
C ALA A 23 -6.46 -10.17 -6.67
N LEU A 24 -7.51 -9.36 -6.77
CA LEU A 24 -7.42 -7.96 -7.18
C LEU A 24 -7.62 -7.05 -5.95
N VAL A 25 -6.80 -6.02 -5.86
CA VAL A 25 -6.80 -5.06 -4.75
C VAL A 25 -6.77 -3.63 -5.28
N ALA A 26 -7.33 -2.70 -4.51
CA ALA A 26 -7.54 -1.31 -4.91
C ALA A 26 -6.74 -0.33 -4.04
N HIS A 27 -6.00 0.56 -4.69
CA HIS A 27 -5.34 1.69 -4.04
C HIS A 27 -6.16 2.97 -4.26
N TYR A 28 -6.83 3.44 -3.22
CA TYR A 28 -7.58 4.70 -3.25
C TYR A 28 -6.63 5.88 -3.18
N THR A 29 -6.83 6.85 -4.07
CA THR A 29 -5.95 8.01 -4.17
C THR A 29 -6.63 9.19 -4.87
N SER A 30 -5.97 10.34 -4.89
CA SER A 30 -6.44 11.54 -5.60
C SER A 30 -6.15 11.46 -7.11
N LEU A 31 -6.86 12.26 -7.91
CA LEU A 31 -6.57 12.37 -9.35
C LEU A 31 -5.18 12.96 -9.64
N ASP A 32 -4.68 13.86 -8.79
CA ASP A 32 -3.30 14.36 -8.87
C ASP A 32 -2.29 13.22 -8.69
N THR A 33 -2.53 12.35 -7.70
CA THR A 33 -1.67 11.19 -7.48
C THR A 33 -1.82 10.15 -8.60
N LEU A 34 -3.02 9.95 -9.16
CA LEU A 34 -3.20 9.15 -10.38
C LEU A 34 -2.37 9.71 -11.54
N GLY A 35 -2.40 11.03 -11.73
CA GLY A 35 -1.61 11.72 -12.75
C GLY A 35 -0.11 11.50 -12.56
N LYS A 36 0.40 11.51 -11.32
CA LYS A 36 1.80 11.20 -10.99
C LYS A 36 2.12 9.71 -11.10
N LEU A 37 1.17 8.85 -10.78
CA LEU A 37 1.30 7.40 -10.90
C LEU A 37 1.40 7.00 -12.36
N LEU A 38 0.54 7.53 -13.23
CA LEU A 38 0.55 7.22 -14.67
C LEU A 38 1.54 8.07 -15.46
N GLY A 39 1.90 9.24 -14.93
CA GLY A 39 2.64 10.28 -15.63
C GLY A 39 4.16 10.11 -15.59
N SER A 40 4.80 10.38 -16.72
CA SER A 40 6.25 10.43 -16.84
C SER A 40 6.81 11.72 -16.23
N GLU A 41 7.31 11.71 -14.99
CA GLU A 41 8.30 12.72 -14.62
C GLU A 41 9.63 12.37 -15.31
N GLN A 42 10.09 13.22 -16.23
CA GLN A 42 11.49 13.18 -16.64
C GLN A 42 12.35 13.47 -15.40
N LYS A 43 13.23 12.54 -15.02
CA LYS A 43 14.34 12.92 -14.14
C LYS A 43 15.12 14.05 -14.82
N PRO A 44 15.34 15.21 -14.17
CA PRO A 44 16.26 16.20 -14.71
C PRO A 44 17.66 15.58 -14.74
N GLY A 45 18.16 15.21 -15.94
CA GLY A 45 19.56 14.81 -16.09
C GLY A 45 19.97 13.76 -17.13
N LYS A 46 19.08 13.22 -18.00
CA LYS A 46 19.55 12.38 -19.13
C LYS A 46 18.87 12.78 -20.43
N ASN A 47 19.65 13.40 -21.32
CA ASN A 47 19.23 13.96 -22.61
C ASN A 47 19.28 12.97 -23.79
N ASP A 48 19.33 11.66 -23.56
CA ASP A 48 19.51 10.68 -24.64
C ASP A 48 18.48 9.54 -24.56
N GLY A 49 17.46 9.61 -25.41
CA GLY A 49 16.51 8.51 -25.68
C GLY A 49 15.02 8.92 -25.56
N PRO A 50 14.09 8.18 -26.22
CA PRO A 50 12.66 8.36 -25.97
C PRO A 50 12.41 8.24 -24.47
N ALA A 51 11.70 9.23 -23.91
CA ALA A 51 11.53 9.36 -22.47
C ALA A 51 10.93 8.08 -21.89
N ALA A 52 11.72 7.37 -21.06
CA ALA A 52 11.19 6.27 -20.27
C ALA A 52 10.04 6.83 -19.42
N CYS A 53 8.83 6.29 -19.62
CA CYS A 53 7.65 6.68 -18.86
C CYS A 53 7.74 6.06 -17.48
N TRP A 54 8.25 6.81 -16.50
CA TRP A 54 8.25 6.40 -15.10
C TRP A 54 6.82 6.43 -14.59
N ARG A 55 6.43 5.40 -13.88
CA ARG A 55 5.15 5.34 -13.20
C ARG A 55 5.43 4.76 -11.83
N SER A 56 4.91 5.38 -10.78
CA SER A 56 5.38 5.11 -9.43
C SER A 56 4.24 4.99 -8.44
N LEU A 57 4.29 3.91 -7.66
CA LEU A 57 3.50 3.77 -6.45
C LEU A 57 4.36 4.18 -5.26
N TRP A 58 3.86 5.06 -4.40
CA TRP A 58 4.66 5.59 -3.31
C TRP A 58 4.54 4.75 -2.05
N ALA A 59 5.62 4.07 -1.70
CA ALA A 59 5.78 3.40 -0.43
C ALA A 59 6.15 4.41 0.66
N THR A 60 5.56 4.29 1.84
CA THR A 60 5.90 5.15 2.99
C THR A 60 6.51 4.30 4.10
N PRO A 61 7.56 4.74 4.82
CA PRO A 61 8.09 3.96 5.93
C PRO A 61 7.02 3.78 7.01
N VAL A 62 6.94 2.58 7.61
CA VAL A 62 5.87 2.19 8.54
C VAL A 62 5.70 3.20 9.69
N GLN A 63 6.78 3.81 10.17
CA GLN A 63 6.77 4.83 11.23
C GLN A 63 6.07 6.17 10.87
N PHE A 64 5.79 6.43 9.58
CA PHE A 64 5.14 7.66 9.12
C PHE A 64 3.65 7.49 8.77
N LEU A 65 3.11 6.28 8.93
CA LEU A 65 1.72 5.97 8.64
C LEU A 65 0.77 6.79 9.55
N ASN A 66 -0.46 6.96 9.07
CA ASN A 66 -1.44 7.85 9.72
C ASN A 66 -1.95 7.31 11.06
N ASP A 67 -2.07 5.99 11.18
CA ASP A 67 -2.39 5.32 12.43
C ASP A 67 -1.09 5.00 13.17
N ARG A 68 -0.86 5.67 14.30
CA ARG A 68 0.32 5.46 15.15
C ARG A 68 0.21 4.21 16.02
N THR A 69 -0.98 3.64 16.16
CA THR A 69 -1.18 2.38 16.88
C THR A 69 -0.78 1.20 16.02
N GLU A 70 -0.80 1.38 14.70
CA GLU A 70 -0.28 0.45 13.71
C GLU A 70 1.21 0.14 13.97
N GLY A 71 1.59 -1.14 13.90
CA GLY A 71 2.91 -1.61 14.30
C GLY A 71 3.10 -1.77 15.83
N THR A 72 2.61 -0.83 16.65
CA THR A 72 2.74 -0.96 18.13
C THR A 72 1.91 -2.12 18.69
N ILE A 73 0.70 -2.34 18.15
CA ILE A 73 -0.14 -3.49 18.54
C ILE A 73 0.58 -4.81 18.24
N GLY A 74 1.11 -4.97 17.03
CA GLY A 74 1.81 -6.20 16.63
C GLY A 74 3.08 -6.43 17.44
N LEU A 75 3.87 -5.39 17.69
CA LEU A 75 5.06 -5.48 18.54
C LEU A 75 4.71 -5.83 20.00
N ASP A 76 3.61 -5.29 20.53
CA ASP A 76 3.13 -5.65 21.87
C ASP A 76 2.66 -7.11 21.95
N LEU A 77 2.04 -7.64 20.89
CA LEU A 77 1.70 -9.05 20.80
C LEU A 77 2.96 -9.94 20.80
N PHE A 78 4.01 -9.58 20.05
CA PHE A 78 5.30 -10.28 20.13
C PHE A 78 5.86 -10.26 21.55
N ARG A 79 5.86 -9.09 22.21
CA ARG A 79 6.33 -8.94 23.59
C ARG A 79 5.57 -9.87 24.54
N LYS A 80 4.24 -9.90 24.45
CA LYS A 80 3.36 -10.74 25.26
C LYS A 80 3.58 -12.24 25.01
N ALA A 81 3.64 -12.65 23.73
CA ALA A 81 3.89 -14.04 23.35
C ALA A 81 5.24 -14.54 23.89
N ALA A 82 6.28 -13.72 23.74
CA ALA A 82 7.61 -14.03 24.26
C ALA A 82 7.62 -14.13 25.80
N GLN A 83 6.97 -13.21 26.52
CA GLN A 83 6.82 -13.27 27.98
C GLN A 83 6.09 -14.54 28.42
N GLN A 84 5.00 -14.89 27.74
CA GLN A 84 4.22 -16.09 28.04
C GLN A 84 5.07 -17.35 27.87
N ARG A 85 5.83 -17.47 26.77
CA ARG A 85 6.73 -18.62 26.56
C ARG A 85 7.79 -18.72 27.65
N LEU A 86 8.38 -17.60 28.08
CA LEU A 86 9.41 -17.60 29.13
C LEU A 86 8.89 -18.05 30.50
N GLY A 87 7.60 -17.83 30.77
CA GLY A 87 6.90 -18.30 31.97
C GLY A 87 6.53 -19.79 31.95
N ALA A 88 6.66 -20.47 30.81
CA ALA A 88 6.36 -21.90 30.72
C ALA A 88 7.39 -22.76 31.47
N SER A 89 6.89 -23.76 32.20
CA SER A 89 7.68 -24.64 33.06
C SER A 89 8.63 -25.55 32.28
N GLU A 90 8.22 -26.00 31.09
CA GLU A 90 9.00 -26.87 30.22
C GLU A 90 9.18 -26.21 28.85
N LEU A 91 10.29 -25.51 28.68
CA LEU A 91 10.66 -24.84 27.43
C LEU A 91 12.08 -25.25 27.06
N LYS A 92 12.31 -25.66 25.81
CA LYS A 92 13.65 -26.05 25.36
C LYS A 92 14.59 -24.84 25.40
N ALA A 93 15.90 -25.10 25.51
CA ALA A 93 16.89 -24.04 25.67
C ALA A 93 16.92 -23.07 24.47
N ASP A 94 16.79 -23.58 23.24
CA ASP A 94 16.71 -22.81 22.01
C ASP A 94 15.44 -21.95 21.96
N GLU A 95 14.28 -22.52 22.27
CA GLU A 95 13.00 -21.80 22.36
C GLU A 95 13.05 -20.69 23.41
N ARG A 96 13.74 -20.93 24.54
CA ARG A 96 13.95 -19.95 25.61
C ARG A 96 14.84 -18.80 25.14
N ASN A 97 15.91 -19.09 24.43
CA ASN A 97 16.80 -18.06 23.89
C ASN A 97 16.06 -17.21 22.85
N ARG A 98 15.36 -17.85 21.92
CA ARG A 98 14.53 -17.18 20.92
C ARG A 98 13.50 -16.24 21.55
N ALA A 99 12.78 -16.71 22.58
CA ALA A 99 11.81 -15.89 23.29
C ALA A 99 12.48 -14.71 24.03
N LYS A 100 13.66 -14.89 24.64
CA LYS A 100 14.41 -13.77 25.25
C LYS A 100 14.84 -12.74 24.21
N THR A 101 15.33 -13.19 23.07
CA THR A 101 15.71 -12.33 21.94
C THR A 101 14.50 -11.55 21.48
N VAL A 102 13.41 -12.20 21.08
CA VAL A 102 12.19 -11.50 20.63
C VAL A 102 11.66 -10.53 21.70
N LEU A 103 11.64 -10.92 22.97
CA LEU A 103 11.21 -10.03 24.06
C LEU A 103 12.05 -8.76 24.14
N THR A 104 13.38 -8.89 24.12
CA THR A 104 14.30 -7.76 24.22
C THR A 104 14.07 -6.78 23.07
N TYR A 105 13.95 -7.30 21.85
CA TYR A 105 13.87 -6.48 20.64
C TYR A 105 12.50 -5.85 20.45
N ALA A 106 11.42 -6.60 20.70
CA ALA A 106 10.07 -6.04 20.68
C ALA A 106 9.92 -4.94 21.73
N SER A 107 10.53 -5.11 22.92
CA SER A 107 10.53 -4.07 23.96
C SER A 107 11.34 -2.85 23.53
N ASP A 108 12.54 -3.04 22.95
CA ASP A 108 13.35 -1.93 22.43
C ASP A 108 12.59 -1.12 21.37
N LEU A 109 11.93 -1.77 20.40
CA LEU A 109 11.16 -1.10 19.35
C LEU A 109 9.94 -0.34 19.91
N LEU A 110 9.29 -0.86 20.96
CA LEU A 110 8.15 -0.20 21.62
C LEU A 110 8.58 0.98 22.51
N ASP A 111 9.61 0.78 23.32
CA ASP A 111 10.01 1.72 24.36
C ASP A 111 10.91 2.84 23.80
N ARG A 112 11.52 2.61 22.63
CA ARG A 112 12.36 3.59 21.93
C ARG A 112 11.94 3.71 20.47
N PRO A 113 10.81 4.35 20.13
CA PRO A 113 10.34 4.45 18.75
C PRO A 113 11.35 5.06 17.75
N GLY A 114 12.35 5.83 18.23
CA GLY A 114 13.46 6.32 17.40
C GLY A 114 14.42 5.23 16.91
N THR A 115 14.31 3.99 17.40
CA THR A 115 15.09 2.83 16.94
C THR A 115 14.32 1.93 15.98
N LEU A 116 13.09 2.33 15.58
CA LEU A 116 12.36 1.64 14.53
C LEU A 116 13.16 1.68 13.21
N PRO A 117 13.26 0.57 12.48
CA PRO A 117 13.82 0.55 11.15
C PRO A 117 13.12 1.54 10.23
N THR A 118 13.87 2.52 9.70
CA THR A 118 13.36 3.53 8.77
C THR A 118 13.34 3.05 7.33
N ASP A 119 13.65 1.78 7.13
CA ASP A 119 13.90 1.15 5.84
C ASP A 119 12.90 0.04 5.51
N VAL A 120 11.83 -0.06 6.31
CA VAL A 120 10.65 -0.88 6.04
C VAL A 120 9.55 0.03 5.49
N PHE A 121 9.30 -0.05 4.20
CA PHE A 121 8.32 0.75 3.49
C PHE A 121 7.08 -0.06 3.17
N GLN A 122 5.91 0.59 3.19
CA GLN A 122 4.62 -0.05 2.98
C GLN A 122 3.76 0.74 1.98
N VAL A 123 2.93 0.01 1.22
CA VAL A 123 1.73 0.54 0.56
C VAL A 123 0.53 -0.28 0.97
N SER A 124 -0.59 0.42 1.16
CA SER A 124 -1.87 -0.17 1.53
C SER A 124 -2.85 -0.15 0.36
N PHE A 125 -3.63 -1.21 0.27
CA PHE A 125 -4.71 -1.44 -0.68
C PHE A 125 -5.93 -1.97 0.08
N SER A 126 -7.09 -1.98 -0.56
CA SER A 126 -8.31 -2.59 -0.06
C SER A 126 -8.79 -3.70 -1.00
N ALA A 127 -9.45 -4.73 -0.44
CA ALA A 127 -10.22 -5.68 -1.25
C ALA A 127 -11.41 -5.01 -1.95
N GLU A 128 -11.98 -3.97 -1.33
CA GLU A 128 -13.15 -3.27 -1.85
C GLU A 128 -12.71 -2.16 -2.80
N ARG A 129 -13.20 -2.20 -4.04
CA ARG A 129 -12.82 -1.24 -5.10
C ARG A 129 -13.76 -0.02 -5.15
N ASP A 130 -14.88 -0.14 -4.45
CA ASP A 130 -15.91 0.89 -4.36
C ASP A 130 -16.52 0.88 -2.95
N ASP A 131 -15.86 1.53 -2.00
CA ASP A 131 -16.29 1.61 -0.60
C ASP A 131 -16.35 3.06 -0.10
N LEU A 132 -17.46 3.42 0.55
CA LEU A 132 -17.72 4.79 1.01
C LEU A 132 -16.72 5.27 2.07
N SER A 133 -16.25 4.39 2.95
CA SER A 133 -15.27 4.77 3.98
C SER A 133 -13.90 5.03 3.36
N GLN A 134 -13.54 4.24 2.35
CA GLN A 134 -12.31 4.42 1.58
C GLN A 134 -12.35 5.70 0.74
N TRP A 135 -13.47 5.99 0.08
CA TRP A 135 -13.66 7.25 -0.66
C TRP A 135 -13.44 8.48 0.21
N ARG A 136 -14.06 8.50 1.39
CA ARG A 136 -13.94 9.60 2.36
C ARG A 136 -12.51 9.77 2.89
N SER A 137 -11.84 8.66 3.17
CA SER A 137 -10.55 8.70 3.88
C SER A 137 -9.36 8.86 2.95
N TYR A 138 -9.39 8.21 1.79
CA TYR A 138 -8.25 8.04 0.90
C TYR A 138 -8.54 8.43 -0.55
N GLY A 139 -9.80 8.36 -0.97
CA GLY A 139 -10.25 8.73 -2.31
C GLY A 139 -10.69 10.18 -2.45
N ASP A 140 -10.00 11.11 -1.78
CA ASP A 140 -10.23 12.56 -1.85
C ASP A 140 -11.70 12.96 -1.67
N ASP A 141 -12.32 12.45 -0.61
CA ASP A 141 -13.75 12.63 -0.30
C ASP A 141 -14.70 12.30 -1.47
N GLY A 142 -14.36 11.26 -2.22
CA GLY A 142 -15.11 10.80 -3.39
C GLY A 142 -14.77 11.50 -4.71
N PHE A 143 -13.88 12.50 -4.70
CA PHE A 143 -13.33 13.14 -5.90
C PHE A 143 -12.07 12.45 -6.44
N GLY A 144 -11.57 11.43 -5.75
CA GLY A 144 -10.43 10.64 -6.19
C GLY A 144 -10.79 9.50 -7.14
N CYS A 145 -9.91 8.51 -7.15
CA CYS A 145 -10.09 7.25 -7.86
C CYS A 145 -9.51 6.08 -7.05
N ALA A 146 -9.89 4.87 -7.41
CA ALA A 146 -9.27 3.64 -6.93
C ALA A 146 -8.54 2.96 -8.08
N VAL A 147 -7.23 2.75 -7.93
CA VAL A 147 -6.38 2.05 -8.90
C VAL A 147 -6.32 0.58 -8.55
N VAL A 148 -6.82 -0.28 -9.42
CA VAL A 148 -6.95 -1.72 -9.18
C VAL A 148 -5.82 -2.48 -9.87
N THR A 149 -5.14 -3.33 -9.10
CA THR A 149 -4.02 -4.17 -9.51
C THR A 149 -4.23 -5.61 -9.02
N ASP A 150 -3.49 -6.56 -9.59
CA ASP A 150 -3.43 -7.93 -9.08
C ASP A 150 -2.28 -8.15 -8.08
N VAL A 151 -2.45 -9.16 -7.23
CA VAL A 151 -1.47 -9.56 -6.22
C VAL A 151 -0.19 -10.11 -6.85
N LYS A 152 -0.26 -10.87 -7.95
CA LYS A 152 0.93 -11.39 -8.63
C LYS A 152 1.86 -10.26 -9.09
N SER A 153 1.32 -9.20 -9.68
CA SER A 153 2.05 -7.98 -10.02
C SER A 153 2.70 -7.32 -8.80
N LEU A 154 2.01 -7.29 -7.66
CA LEU A 154 2.57 -6.75 -6.41
C LEU A 154 3.72 -7.62 -5.88
N ARG A 155 3.63 -8.95 -5.97
CA ARG A 155 4.72 -9.87 -5.60
C ARG A 155 5.97 -9.71 -6.45
N ALA A 156 5.84 -9.24 -7.69
CA ALA A 156 6.98 -8.99 -8.56
C ALA A 156 7.81 -7.76 -8.12
N VAL A 157 7.22 -6.83 -7.38
CA VAL A 157 7.86 -5.54 -7.02
C VAL A 157 8.13 -5.39 -5.52
N ALA A 158 7.27 -5.97 -4.68
CA ALA A 158 7.38 -5.95 -3.22
C ALA A 158 8.08 -7.21 -2.70
N ASP A 159 8.75 -7.08 -1.56
CA ASP A 159 9.44 -8.22 -0.94
C ASP A 159 8.45 -9.12 -0.17
N VAL A 160 7.37 -8.53 0.34
CA VAL A 160 6.30 -9.24 1.05
C VAL A 160 4.97 -8.58 0.73
N VAL A 161 3.94 -9.39 0.50
CA VAL A 161 2.56 -8.91 0.34
C VAL A 161 1.63 -9.81 1.14
N GLY A 162 0.54 -9.27 1.67
CA GLY A 162 -0.38 -10.04 2.49
C GLY A 162 -1.61 -9.27 2.97
N TRP A 163 -2.59 -10.02 3.46
CA TRP A 163 -3.79 -9.49 4.10
C TRP A 163 -3.49 -9.06 5.54
N VAL A 164 -4.08 -7.94 5.95
CA VAL A 164 -4.05 -7.50 7.35
C VAL A 164 -4.95 -8.39 8.20
N VAL A 165 -4.43 -8.80 9.35
CA VAL A 165 -5.12 -9.66 10.32
C VAL A 165 -5.74 -8.81 11.41
N TYR A 166 -7.07 -8.93 11.54
CA TYR A 166 -7.88 -8.18 12.50
C TYR A 166 -8.40 -9.03 13.66
N ASP A 167 -8.57 -10.33 13.42
CA ASP A 167 -9.10 -11.27 14.40
C ASP A 167 -8.04 -11.61 15.47
N PRO A 168 -8.35 -11.48 16.79
CA PRO A 168 -7.37 -11.70 17.85
C PRO A 168 -6.77 -13.11 17.90
N ASP A 169 -7.52 -14.14 17.51
CA ASP A 169 -7.03 -15.51 17.54
C ASP A 169 -6.12 -15.77 16.35
N MET A 170 -6.47 -15.28 15.15
CA MET A 170 -5.57 -15.30 13.99
C MET A 170 -4.29 -14.46 14.22
N GLN A 171 -4.39 -13.32 14.91
CA GLN A 171 -3.22 -12.50 15.27
C GLN A 171 -2.28 -13.28 16.19
N ARG A 172 -2.84 -14.01 17.18
CA ARG A 172 -2.05 -14.86 18.07
C ARG A 172 -1.36 -15.97 17.30
N GLU A 173 -2.07 -16.65 16.41
CA GLU A 173 -1.50 -17.69 15.57
C GLU A 173 -0.36 -17.16 14.68
N LEU A 174 -0.56 -16.02 14.02
CA LEU A 174 0.46 -15.35 13.22
C LEU A 174 1.72 -15.05 14.05
N ILE A 175 1.55 -14.49 15.25
CA ILE A 175 2.66 -14.15 16.15
C ILE A 175 3.38 -15.39 16.65
N GLU A 176 2.67 -16.46 17.02
CA GLU A 176 3.28 -17.70 17.49
C GLU A 176 4.07 -18.40 16.38
N ASN A 177 3.55 -18.41 15.15
CA ASN A 177 4.23 -18.93 13.96
C ASN A 177 5.47 -18.07 13.63
N ALA A 178 5.33 -16.75 13.66
CA ALA A 178 6.44 -15.84 13.41
C ALA A 178 7.55 -15.98 14.47
N LEU A 179 7.18 -16.07 15.74
CA LEU A 179 8.12 -16.29 16.84
C LEU A 179 8.85 -17.62 16.66
N ALA A 180 8.17 -18.69 16.20
CA ALA A 180 8.80 -19.99 15.96
C ALA A 180 9.84 -19.96 14.82
N MET A 181 9.70 -19.05 13.85
CA MET A 181 10.59 -18.91 12.69
C MET A 181 11.85 -18.08 12.96
N VAL A 182 11.95 -17.38 14.09
CA VAL A 182 13.15 -16.57 14.41
C VAL A 182 14.37 -17.46 14.59
N GLU A 183 15.46 -17.16 13.88
CA GLU A 183 16.72 -17.89 13.99
C GLU A 183 17.77 -17.10 14.79
N ASP A 184 18.58 -17.81 15.58
CA ASP A 184 19.69 -17.22 16.35
C ASP A 184 20.80 -16.63 15.45
N SER A 185 20.78 -16.97 14.15
CA SER A 185 21.73 -16.52 13.14
C SER A 185 21.46 -15.09 12.66
N TRP A 186 20.25 -14.56 12.88
CA TRP A 186 19.85 -13.26 12.37
C TRP A 186 20.54 -12.15 13.16
N ASP A 187 21.03 -11.15 12.43
CA ASP A 187 21.61 -9.98 13.08
C ASP A 187 20.51 -9.08 13.70
N TYR A 188 20.95 -8.04 14.39
CA TYR A 188 20.03 -7.14 15.08
C TYR A 188 19.04 -6.47 14.13
N ARG A 189 19.50 -6.05 12.94
CA ARG A 189 18.72 -5.29 11.97
C ARG A 189 17.69 -6.18 11.28
N ASP A 190 18.09 -7.38 10.91
CA ASP A 190 17.22 -8.39 10.28
C ASP A 190 16.07 -8.78 11.20
N LEU A 191 16.35 -8.98 12.49
CA LEU A 191 15.31 -9.26 13.47
C LEU A 191 14.35 -8.08 13.64
N GLN A 192 14.85 -6.84 13.71
CA GLN A 192 13.98 -5.66 13.81
C GLN A 192 13.08 -5.52 12.57
N ARG A 193 13.63 -5.68 11.37
CA ARG A 193 12.89 -5.65 10.11
C ARG A 193 11.81 -6.73 10.07
N TYR A 194 12.15 -7.94 10.48
CA TYR A 194 11.22 -9.06 10.54
C TYR A 194 10.05 -8.78 11.50
N LEU A 195 10.34 -8.39 12.75
CA LEU A 195 9.32 -8.10 13.75
C LEU A 195 8.42 -6.95 13.31
N LEU A 196 8.99 -5.87 12.77
CA LEU A 196 8.23 -4.72 12.28
C LEU A 196 7.36 -5.09 11.07
N ALA A 197 7.88 -5.88 10.13
CA ALA A 197 7.13 -6.32 8.96
C ALA A 197 5.94 -7.20 9.36
N VAL A 198 6.12 -8.20 10.24
CA VAL A 198 4.99 -9.00 10.74
C VAL A 198 3.99 -8.12 11.49
N ALA A 199 4.46 -7.21 12.35
CA ALA A 199 3.61 -6.29 13.10
C ALA A 199 2.81 -5.35 12.19
N SER A 200 3.32 -5.03 11.01
CA SER A 200 2.62 -4.24 9.99
C SER A 200 1.54 -5.02 9.23
N PHE A 201 1.28 -6.29 9.53
CA PHE A 201 0.07 -6.98 9.05
C PHE A 201 -0.96 -7.17 10.16
N ILE A 202 -0.84 -6.47 11.29
CA ILE A 202 -1.73 -6.59 12.44
C ILE A 202 -2.41 -5.25 12.69
N LYS A 203 -3.74 -5.26 12.78
CA LYS A 203 -4.54 -4.05 13.03
C LYS A 203 -5.70 -4.33 13.98
N HIS A 204 -6.16 -3.30 14.69
CA HIS A 204 -7.28 -3.45 15.60
C HIS A 204 -8.58 -3.81 14.84
N HIS A 205 -9.43 -4.66 15.41
CA HIS A 205 -10.65 -5.18 14.77
C HIS A 205 -11.61 -4.09 14.26
N GLY A 206 -11.62 -2.92 14.88
CA GLY A 206 -12.42 -1.77 14.46
C GLY A 206 -12.10 -1.25 13.04
N PHE A 207 -10.92 -1.59 12.50
CA PHE A 207 -10.51 -1.26 11.13
C PHE A 207 -10.76 -2.40 10.13
N SER A 208 -11.40 -3.50 10.55
CA SER A 208 -11.74 -4.61 9.64
C SER A 208 -12.59 -4.23 8.41
N PRO A 209 -13.43 -3.17 8.42
CA PRO A 209 -14.13 -2.73 7.21
C PRO A 209 -13.19 -2.31 6.08
N GLU A 210 -11.95 -1.90 6.37
CA GLU A 210 -10.99 -1.50 5.32
C GLU A 210 -10.55 -2.66 4.43
N ARG A 211 -10.68 -3.91 4.92
CA ARG A 211 -10.25 -5.14 4.23
C ARG A 211 -8.88 -4.96 3.59
N GLU A 212 -7.92 -4.57 4.42
CA GLU A 212 -6.66 -4.03 3.96
C GLU A 212 -5.71 -5.14 3.48
N PHE A 213 -5.06 -4.89 2.35
CA PHE A 213 -3.95 -5.67 1.80
C PHE A 213 -2.72 -4.78 1.76
N ARG A 214 -1.56 -5.30 2.13
CA ARG A 214 -0.31 -4.52 2.19
C ARG A 214 0.77 -5.13 1.34
N ALA A 215 1.58 -4.25 0.77
CA ALA A 215 2.84 -4.58 0.12
C ALA A 215 3.98 -3.89 0.87
N ILE A 216 5.02 -4.64 1.21
CA ILE A 216 6.18 -4.16 1.96
C ILE A 216 7.44 -4.28 1.11
N LYS A 217 8.27 -3.24 1.16
CA LYS A 217 9.61 -3.21 0.59
C LYS A 217 10.63 -2.89 1.67
N PHE A 218 11.70 -3.66 1.71
CA PHE A 218 12.88 -3.38 2.51
C PHE A 218 13.90 -2.66 1.64
N VAL A 219 14.32 -1.48 2.08
CA VAL A 219 15.36 -0.72 1.40
C VAL A 219 16.68 -0.97 2.12
N ASP A 220 17.74 -1.25 1.37
CA ASP A 220 19.09 -1.13 1.89
C ASP A 220 19.76 0.09 1.29
N SER A 221 20.10 1.07 2.13
CA SER A 221 20.80 2.28 1.72
C SER A 221 22.13 2.02 1.00
N HIS A 222 22.67 0.79 1.10
CA HIS A 222 23.90 0.37 0.43
C HIS A 222 23.66 -0.33 -0.92
N LYS A 223 22.42 -0.62 -1.29
CA LYS A 223 22.05 -1.20 -2.59
C LYS A 223 21.69 -0.08 -3.56
N PRO A 224 22.47 0.12 -4.65
CA PRO A 224 22.20 1.17 -5.63
C PRO A 224 20.85 1.00 -6.35
N ASP A 225 20.37 -0.25 -6.44
CA ASP A 225 19.19 -0.63 -7.21
C ASP A 225 17.86 -0.29 -6.52
N ASP A 226 17.85 -0.03 -5.21
CA ASP A 226 16.63 0.23 -4.44
C ASP A 226 16.04 1.64 -4.71
N GLY A 227 16.72 2.49 -5.48
CA GLY A 227 16.27 3.83 -5.81
C GLY A 227 16.46 4.84 -4.66
N PRO A 228 16.43 6.16 -4.95
CA PRO A 228 16.57 7.17 -3.91
C PRO A 228 15.31 7.24 -3.04
N VAL A 229 15.50 7.41 -1.73
CA VAL A 229 14.41 7.80 -0.83
C VAL A 229 14.08 9.28 -1.09
N CYS A 230 12.85 9.55 -1.53
CA CYS A 230 12.34 10.88 -1.83
C CYS A 230 11.60 11.47 -0.62
N ILE A 231 11.27 12.76 -0.67
CA ILE A 231 10.54 13.46 0.41
C ILE A 231 9.33 14.18 -0.19
N ARG A 232 8.15 13.98 0.41
CA ARG A 232 6.92 14.72 0.09
C ARG A 232 6.36 15.43 1.31
N THR A 233 5.52 16.43 1.06
CA THR A 233 4.72 17.08 2.10
C THR A 233 3.43 16.28 2.32
N ALA A 234 3.07 16.04 3.58
CA ALA A 234 1.80 15.45 3.96
C ALA A 234 1.23 16.23 5.16
N GLY A 235 0.27 17.13 4.89
CA GLY A 235 -0.19 18.11 5.86
C GLY A 235 0.96 19.01 6.32
N ARG A 236 1.29 18.98 7.61
CA ARG A 236 2.41 19.74 8.21
C ARG A 236 3.68 18.90 8.43
N ARG A 237 3.78 17.72 7.80
CA ARG A 237 4.91 16.79 7.94
C ARG A 237 5.70 16.69 6.64
N LEU A 238 7.02 16.50 6.77
CA LEU A 238 7.85 15.95 5.71
C LEU A 238 7.85 14.43 5.87
N VAL A 239 7.44 13.72 4.84
CA VAL A 239 7.28 12.27 4.85
C VAL A 239 8.20 11.66 3.79
N PRO A 240 9.17 10.81 4.18
CA PRO A 240 9.94 10.04 3.22
C PRO A 240 9.04 9.10 2.44
N TYR A 241 9.35 8.89 1.18
CA TYR A 241 8.69 7.86 0.37
C TYR A 241 9.67 7.21 -0.60
N LEU A 242 9.36 5.98 -0.99
CA LEU A 242 10.06 5.24 -2.03
C LEU A 242 9.15 5.13 -3.24
N ASP A 243 9.69 5.34 -4.43
CA ASP A 243 9.03 4.93 -5.67
C ASP A 243 9.17 3.41 -5.79
N LEU A 244 8.15 2.70 -5.32
CA LEU A 244 8.15 1.25 -5.17
C LEU A 244 8.17 0.52 -6.52
N VAL A 245 7.92 1.24 -7.63
CA VAL A 245 7.85 0.66 -8.97
C VAL A 245 8.46 1.56 -10.02
N GLN A 246 9.23 0.96 -10.92
CA GLN A 246 9.43 1.41 -12.29
C GLN A 246 8.44 0.61 -13.13
N LEU A 247 7.34 1.20 -13.62
CA LEU A 247 6.41 0.46 -14.51
C LEU A 247 7.00 0.48 -15.93
N ASP A 248 7.83 -0.50 -16.26
CA ASP A 248 8.11 -0.82 -17.65
C ASP A 248 6.95 -1.70 -18.17
N LEU A 249 6.21 -1.20 -19.17
CA LEU A 249 5.00 -1.86 -19.67
C LEU A 249 5.28 -3.07 -20.57
N ASP A 250 6.56 -3.30 -20.88
CA ASP A 250 6.95 -4.30 -21.87
C ASP A 250 7.48 -5.60 -21.24
N ASN A 251 7.82 -5.64 -19.93
CA ASN A 251 8.19 -6.89 -19.23
C ASN A 251 7.98 -6.79 -17.70
N GLU A 252 7.08 -7.62 -17.15
CA GLU A 252 7.06 -8.07 -15.74
C GLU A 252 6.86 -7.06 -14.59
N HIS A 253 6.29 -5.87 -14.83
CA HIS A 253 5.99 -4.88 -13.77
C HIS A 253 4.49 -4.62 -13.55
N LEU A 254 4.17 -3.97 -12.41
CA LEU A 254 2.83 -3.91 -11.79
C LEU A 254 1.67 -3.58 -12.76
N SER A 255 0.71 -4.50 -12.92
CA SER A 255 -0.40 -4.37 -13.87
C SER A 255 -1.58 -3.59 -13.29
N ILE A 256 -1.95 -2.48 -13.93
CA ILE A 256 -3.20 -1.77 -13.64
C ILE A 256 -4.30 -2.35 -14.54
N TYR A 257 -5.36 -2.89 -13.95
CA TYR A 257 -6.49 -3.45 -14.70
C TYR A 257 -7.66 -2.50 -14.81
N GLN A 258 -7.87 -1.71 -13.76
CA GLN A 258 -9.09 -0.92 -13.63
C GLN A 258 -8.80 0.35 -12.83
N ILE A 259 -9.38 1.46 -13.28
CA ILE A 259 -9.49 2.70 -12.52
C ILE A 259 -10.97 2.91 -12.24
N VAL A 260 -11.35 2.94 -10.97
CA VAL A 260 -12.70 3.30 -10.53
C VAL A 260 -12.70 4.76 -10.14
N LEU A 261 -13.48 5.60 -10.81
CA LEU A 261 -13.65 7.00 -10.44
C LEU A 261 -14.62 7.10 -9.26
N GLY A 262 -14.27 7.92 -8.27
CA GLY A 262 -15.08 8.11 -7.06
C GLY A 262 -16.51 8.62 -7.34
N PRO A 263 -17.40 8.50 -6.33
CA PRO A 263 -18.83 8.75 -6.48
C PRO A 263 -19.18 10.18 -6.92
N SER A 264 -18.32 11.16 -6.65
CA SER A 264 -18.51 12.55 -7.08
C SER A 264 -18.54 12.70 -8.61
N TRP A 265 -18.02 11.71 -9.35
CA TRP A 265 -17.95 11.67 -10.81
C TRP A 265 -19.10 10.91 -11.49
N GLN A 266 -20.11 10.44 -10.73
CA GLN A 266 -21.20 9.61 -11.27
C GLN A 266 -22.14 10.32 -12.23
N LEU A 267 -22.23 11.65 -12.19
CA LEU A 267 -23.16 12.36 -13.06
C LEU A 267 -22.74 12.25 -14.53
N MET A 268 -23.57 11.51 -15.29
CA MET A 268 -23.78 11.48 -16.75
C MET A 268 -23.16 10.28 -17.49
N SER A 269 -24.02 9.35 -17.91
CA SER A 269 -23.66 8.32 -18.90
C SER A 269 -23.21 9.02 -20.20
N PHE A 270 -22.32 8.39 -20.97
CA PHE A 270 -21.90 8.91 -22.28
C PHE A 270 -23.07 9.00 -23.28
N ASP A 271 -24.19 8.33 -23.00
CA ASP A 271 -25.37 8.27 -23.86
C ASP A 271 -26.38 9.42 -23.61
N ASP A 272 -26.17 10.26 -22.58
CA ASP A 272 -27.06 11.38 -22.23
C ASP A 272 -26.73 12.69 -23.00
N GLU A 273 -26.17 12.61 -24.22
CA GLU A 273 -25.98 13.79 -25.08
C GLU A 273 -27.32 14.34 -25.62
N GLU A 274 -28.43 13.59 -25.56
CA GLU A 274 -29.72 14.02 -26.11
C GLU A 274 -30.67 14.73 -25.12
N ALA A 275 -30.36 14.76 -23.82
CA ALA A 275 -31.20 15.41 -22.83
C ALA A 275 -30.61 16.77 -22.41
N VAL A 276 -30.68 17.75 -23.31
CA VAL A 276 -30.60 19.18 -22.96
C VAL A 276 -31.93 19.54 -22.27
N PRO A 277 -31.96 19.86 -20.96
CA PRO A 277 -33.18 20.35 -20.34
C PRO A 277 -33.54 21.69 -20.98
N HIS A 278 -34.84 21.94 -21.19
CA HIS A 278 -35.33 23.26 -21.56
C HIS A 278 -34.74 24.32 -20.61
N GLN A 279 -34.32 25.45 -21.18
CA GLN A 279 -33.49 26.52 -20.60
C GLN A 279 -34.05 27.23 -19.35
N ASP A 280 -35.17 26.77 -18.81
CA ASP A 280 -35.83 27.40 -17.69
C ASP A 280 -35.67 26.49 -16.47
N GLU A 281 -34.81 26.90 -15.52
CA GLU A 281 -34.55 26.33 -14.18
C GLU A 281 -33.29 25.46 -13.95
N VAL A 282 -32.20 25.69 -14.68
CA VAL A 282 -30.86 25.26 -14.21
C VAL A 282 -30.04 26.49 -13.85
N SER A 283 -29.65 26.64 -12.58
CA SER A 283 -28.75 27.71 -12.16
C SER A 283 -27.38 27.53 -12.82
N ALA A 284 -26.72 28.61 -13.25
CA ALA A 284 -25.40 28.57 -13.90
C ALA A 284 -24.36 27.71 -13.15
N SER A 285 -24.44 27.68 -11.81
CA SER A 285 -23.59 26.83 -10.96
C SER A 285 -23.72 25.32 -11.22
N ARG A 286 -24.91 24.83 -11.60
CA ARG A 286 -25.16 23.41 -11.87
C ARG A 286 -24.69 23.01 -13.27
N GLU A 287 -24.74 23.91 -14.24
CA GLU A 287 -24.15 23.67 -15.57
C GLU A 287 -22.63 23.66 -15.49
N ASP A 288 -22.03 24.61 -14.76
CA ASP A 288 -20.57 24.65 -14.52
C ASP A 288 -20.07 23.38 -13.82
N GLU A 289 -20.79 22.90 -12.79
CA GLU A 289 -20.45 21.63 -12.13
C GLU A 289 -20.61 20.42 -13.05
N ARG A 290 -21.65 20.37 -13.91
CA ARG A 290 -21.87 19.28 -14.87
C ARG A 290 -20.74 19.25 -15.91
N PHE A 291 -20.33 20.42 -16.39
CA PHE A 291 -19.22 20.59 -17.32
C PHE A 291 -17.90 20.08 -16.72
N LEU A 292 -17.58 20.50 -15.49
CA LEU A 292 -16.37 20.08 -14.79
C LEU A 292 -16.28 18.54 -14.61
N ARG A 293 -17.39 17.87 -14.30
CA ARG A 293 -17.41 16.40 -14.11
C ARG A 293 -17.15 15.63 -15.41
N HIS A 294 -17.68 16.11 -16.55
CA HIS A 294 -17.41 15.51 -17.86
C HIS A 294 -15.92 15.62 -18.24
N HIS A 295 -15.30 16.75 -17.95
CA HIS A 295 -13.88 17.00 -18.21
C HIS A 295 -12.95 16.04 -17.46
N VAL A 296 -13.32 15.57 -16.27
CA VAL A 296 -12.49 14.63 -15.50
C VAL A 296 -12.47 13.25 -16.16
N VAL A 297 -13.64 12.72 -16.55
CA VAL A 297 -13.71 11.41 -17.21
C VAL A 297 -12.95 11.44 -18.54
N GLN A 298 -13.14 12.50 -19.33
CA GLN A 298 -12.38 12.72 -20.55
C GLN A 298 -10.88 12.90 -20.27
N GLY A 299 -10.51 13.59 -19.20
CA GLY A 299 -9.13 13.79 -18.77
C GLY A 299 -8.43 12.47 -18.44
N VAL A 300 -9.10 11.58 -17.70
CA VAL A 300 -8.56 10.24 -17.41
C VAL A 300 -8.48 9.38 -18.67
N ALA A 301 -9.50 9.39 -19.52
CA ALA A 301 -9.44 8.69 -20.81
C ALA A 301 -8.27 9.20 -21.67
N ARG A 302 -8.10 10.53 -21.75
CA ARG A 302 -7.00 11.16 -22.48
C ARG A 302 -5.65 10.85 -21.88
N LEU A 303 -5.54 10.77 -20.57
CA LEU A 303 -4.33 10.35 -19.86
C LEU A 303 -3.95 8.92 -20.26
N LEU A 304 -4.91 8.00 -20.30
CA LEU A 304 -4.69 6.62 -20.74
C LEU A 304 -4.29 6.55 -22.23
N GLU A 305 -4.89 7.38 -23.09
CA GLU A 305 -4.48 7.48 -24.50
C GLU A 305 -3.05 7.97 -24.66
N ILE A 306 -2.66 9.03 -23.94
CA ILE A 306 -1.30 9.59 -23.96
C ILE A 306 -0.25 8.52 -23.61
N TYR A 307 -0.60 7.61 -22.70
CA TYR A 307 0.28 6.55 -22.23
C TYR A 307 0.03 5.18 -22.87
N GLU A 308 -0.79 5.12 -23.94
CA GLU A 308 -1.09 3.89 -24.69
C GLU A 308 -1.66 2.76 -23.82
N LEU A 309 -2.48 3.13 -22.83
CA LEU A 309 -3.08 2.23 -21.83
C LEU A 309 -4.57 1.94 -22.09
N THR A 310 -5.20 2.59 -23.07
CA THR A 310 -6.65 2.54 -23.30
C THR A 310 -7.21 1.13 -23.52
N GLU A 311 -6.44 0.24 -24.17
CA GLU A 311 -6.84 -1.16 -24.38
C GLU A 311 -6.53 -2.08 -23.18
N LYS A 312 -5.70 -1.63 -22.24
CA LYS A 312 -5.21 -2.42 -21.10
C LYS A 312 -5.95 -2.10 -19.79
N VAL A 313 -6.42 -0.87 -19.63
CA VAL A 313 -7.01 -0.37 -18.38
C VAL A 313 -8.48 -0.05 -18.58
N LYS A 314 -9.35 -0.74 -17.83
CA LYS A 314 -10.78 -0.42 -17.77
C LYS A 314 -11.01 0.83 -16.91
N VAL A 315 -11.85 1.75 -17.37
CA VAL A 315 -12.31 2.88 -16.54
C VAL A 315 -13.77 2.67 -16.20
N ASP A 316 -14.06 2.56 -14.91
CA ASP A 316 -15.41 2.48 -14.37
C ASP A 316 -15.68 3.68 -13.46
N ARG A 317 -16.94 3.89 -13.14
CA ARG A 317 -17.36 4.83 -12.09
C ARG A 317 -17.85 4.04 -10.90
N SER A 318 -17.68 4.59 -9.72
CA SER A 318 -18.33 4.13 -8.50
C SER A 318 -19.84 3.95 -8.76
N ALA A 319 -20.46 2.96 -8.11
CA ALA A 319 -21.90 2.75 -8.06
C ALA A 319 -22.54 3.36 -6.80
N ILE A 320 -21.74 3.83 -5.83
CA ILE A 320 -22.21 4.45 -4.58
C ILE A 320 -22.71 5.87 -4.85
N PRO A 321 -23.98 6.22 -4.60
CA PRO A 321 -24.49 7.56 -4.87
C PRO A 321 -23.65 8.66 -4.21
N TYR A 322 -23.34 9.72 -4.94
CA TYR A 322 -22.75 10.94 -4.37
C TYR A 322 -23.63 11.52 -3.26
N ASP A 323 -23.03 11.79 -2.10
CA ASP A 323 -23.70 12.37 -0.92
C ASP A 323 -22.92 13.62 -0.46
N PRO A 324 -23.35 14.84 -0.84
CA PRO A 324 -22.60 16.10 -0.69
C PRO A 324 -22.54 16.68 0.75
N ARG A 325 -22.47 15.84 1.79
CA ARG A 325 -22.65 16.28 3.19
C ARG A 325 -21.73 17.42 3.64
#